data_AF-C7ZC12-F1
#
_entry.id   AF-C7ZC12-F1
#
_cell.length_a   1.000
_cell.length_b   1.000
_cell.length_c   1.000
_cell.angle_alpha   90.00
_cell.angle_beta   90.00
_cell.angle_gamma   90.00
#
_symmetry.space_group_name_H-M   'P 1'
#
loop_
_entity.id
_entity.type
_entity.pdbx_description
1 polymer ?
#
loop_
_entity_poly.entity_id
_entity_poly.type
_entity_poly.pdbx_seq_one_letter_code
_entity_poly.pdbx_strand_id
1 'polypeptide(L)' 'IAYWQDNRAQYPRLSRMALDFLTIQPMSAECERLFSAAGRLVTPLRSRLEVDIIGMCLVLRSWLQAKI' A
#
# COMPACT_ATOMS: atom_id res chain seq x y z
N ILE A 1 3.26 -14.65 6.84
CA ILE A 1 1.80 -14.37 6.85
C ILE A 1 0.99 -15.67 6.72
N ALA A 2 1.19 -16.48 5.66
CA ALA A 2 0.47 -17.75 5.43
C ALA A 2 0.35 -18.66 6.67
N TYR A 3 1.46 -18.94 7.37
CA TYR A 3 1.44 -19.75 8.59
C TYR A 3 0.42 -19.29 9.64
N TRP A 4 0.33 -17.98 9.90
CA TRP A 4 -0.61 -17.42 10.87
C TRP A 4 -2.05 -17.35 10.34
N GLN A 5 -2.23 -17.37 9.01
CA GLN A 5 -3.55 -17.52 8.39
C GLN A 5 -4.07 -18.95 8.58
N ASP A 6 -3.23 -19.95 8.33
CA ASP A 6 -3.59 -21.37 8.45
C ASP A 6 -3.85 -21.79 9.91
N ASN A 7 -3.07 -21.25 10.84
CA ASN A 7 -3.18 -21.57 12.28
C ASN A 7 -4.16 -20.65 13.03
N ARG A 8 -4.98 -19.87 12.32
CA ARG A 8 -5.93 -18.94 12.93
C ARG A 8 -6.97 -19.64 13.82
N ALA A 9 -7.40 -20.85 13.44
CA ALA A 9 -8.35 -21.64 14.23
C ALA A 9 -7.74 -22.16 15.53
N GLN A 10 -6.46 -22.53 15.51
CA GLN A 10 -5.75 -23.05 16.68
C GLN A 10 -5.37 -21.94 17.67
N TYR A 11 -5.02 -20.76 17.16
CA TYR A 11 -4.59 -19.62 17.97
C TYR A 11 -5.29 -18.32 17.58
N PRO A 12 -6.60 -18.15 17.87
CA PRO A 12 -7.39 -17.05 17.33
C PRO A 12 -6.91 -15.65 17.76
N ARG A 13 -6.43 -15.50 18.99
CA ARG A 13 -5.93 -14.20 19.49
C ARG A 13 -4.48 -13.92 19.06
N LEU A 14 -3.61 -14.93 19.16
CA LEU A 14 -2.19 -14.78 18.83
C LEU A 14 -1.97 -14.60 17.33
N SER A 15 -2.67 -15.41 16.50
CA SER A 15 -2.61 -15.26 15.04
C SER A 15 -3.05 -13.87 14.59
N ARG A 16 -4.07 -13.28 15.24
CA ARG A 16 -4.50 -11.92 14.95
C ARG A 16 -3.41 -10.90 15.26
N MET A 17 -2.86 -10.92 16.47
CA MET A 17 -1.76 -10.01 16.84
C MET A 17 -0.54 -10.17 15.91
N ALA A 18 -0.18 -11.42 15.58
CA ALA A 18 0.95 -11.69 14.70
C ALA A 18 0.70 -11.18 13.27
N LEU A 19 -0.50 -11.36 12.73
CA LEU A 19 -0.88 -10.81 11.42
C LEU A 19 -0.88 -9.27 11.45
N ASP A 20 -1.44 -8.66 12.50
CA ASP A 20 -1.46 -7.20 12.66
C ASP A 20 -0.02 -6.65 12.68
N PHE A 21 0.90 -7.27 13.43
CA PHE A 21 2.31 -6.86 13.44
C PHE A 21 3.04 -7.10 12.11
N LEU A 22 2.84 -8.27 11.49
CA LEU A 22 3.56 -8.65 10.27
C LEU A 22 3.06 -7.91 9.02
N THR A 23 1.89 -7.29 9.08
CA THR A 23 1.37 -6.44 7.98
C THR A 23 1.89 -5.01 8.03
N ILE A 24 2.48 -4.58 9.15
CA ILE A 24 3.13 -3.28 9.25
C ILE A 24 4.38 -3.32 8.38
N GLN A 25 4.46 -2.39 7.43
CA GLN A 25 5.64 -2.26 6.58
C GLN A 25 6.85 -1.87 7.47
N PRO A 26 7.95 -2.64 7.47
CA PRO A 26 9.10 -2.36 8.32
C PRO A 26 9.95 -1.17 7.83
N MET A 27 9.69 -0.65 6.63
CA MET A 27 10.52 0.35 5.96
C MET A 27 9.67 1.35 5.17
N SER A 28 10.15 2.60 5.08
CA SER A 28 9.54 3.70 4.31
C SER A 28 9.56 3.52 2.79
N ALA A 29 10.17 2.44 2.27
CA ALA A 29 10.37 2.22 0.85
C ALA A 29 9.06 2.20 0.03
N GLU A 30 7.94 1.77 0.61
CA GLU A 30 6.62 1.86 -0.05
C GLU A 30 6.18 3.32 -0.23
N CYS A 31 6.31 4.12 0.84
CA CYS A 31 5.97 5.55 0.82
C CYS A 31 6.86 6.30 -0.18
N GLU A 32 8.16 6.02 -0.20
CA GLU A 32 9.11 6.62 -1.13
C GLU A 32 8.79 6.30 -2.59
N ARG A 33 8.36 5.06 -2.89
CA ARG A 33 7.89 4.70 -4.23
C ARG A 33 6.62 5.44 -4.61
N LEU A 34 5.69 5.62 -3.67
CA LEU A 34 4.47 6.38 -3.89
C LEU A 34 4.79 7.87 -4.16
N PHE A 35 5.68 8.48 -3.39
CA PHE A 35 6.12 9.86 -3.61
C PHE A 35 6.88 10.04 -4.93
N SER A 36 7.74 9.09 -5.30
CA SER A 36 8.39 9.09 -6.61
C SER A 36 7.37 9.01 -7.76
N ALA A 37 6.31 8.22 -7.61
CA ALA A 37 5.22 8.15 -8.59
C ALA A 37 4.40 9.44 -8.63
N ALA A 38 4.09 10.03 -7.48
CA ALA A 38 3.41 11.32 -7.39
C ALA A 38 4.23 12.44 -8.05
N GLY A 39 5.55 12.47 -7.83
CA GLY A 39 6.46 13.44 -8.44
C GLY A 39 6.42 13.43 -9.98
N ARG A 40 6.21 12.25 -10.59
CA ARG A 40 6.01 12.13 -12.05
C ARG A 40 4.66 12.65 -12.55
N LEU A 41 3.64 12.70 -11.69
CA LEU A 41 2.33 13.28 -12.00
C LEU A 41 2.30 14.80 -11.78
N VAL A 42 3.14 15.31 -10.87
CA VAL A 42 3.25 16.73 -10.53
C VAL A 42 4.19 17.50 -11.49
N THR A 43 5.01 16.80 -12.29
CA THR A 43 5.96 17.46 -13.21
C THR A 43 5.27 18.41 -14.19
N PRO A 44 5.78 19.65 -14.37
CA PRO A 44 5.10 20.71 -15.12
C PRO A 44 4.91 20.42 -16.63
N LEU A 45 5.68 19.48 -17.19
CA LEU A 45 5.54 19.04 -18.59
C LEU A 45 4.34 18.13 -18.85
N ARG A 46 3.76 17.52 -17.80
CA ARG A 46 2.58 16.67 -17.91
C ARG A 46 1.49 17.19 -16.98
N SER A 47 0.72 18.13 -17.52
CA SER A 47 -0.65 18.49 -17.10
C SER A 47 -0.81 19.17 -15.73
N ARG A 48 -1.57 20.28 -15.74
CA ARG A 48 -2.11 20.98 -14.56
C ARG A 48 -3.15 20.11 -13.84
N LEU A 49 -2.73 18.98 -13.30
CA LEU A 49 -3.61 18.09 -12.55
C LEU A 49 -3.86 18.70 -11.18
N GLU A 50 -5.13 18.76 -10.81
CA GLU A 50 -5.53 19.11 -9.45
C GLU A 50 -5.05 18.02 -8.47
N VAL A 51 -4.78 18.43 -7.22
CA VAL A 51 -4.25 17.55 -6.16
C VAL A 51 -5.13 16.31 -5.98
N ASP A 52 -6.45 16.48 -6.05
CA ASP A 52 -7.41 15.38 -5.90
C ASP A 52 -7.27 14.35 -7.03
N ILE A 53 -7.04 14.79 -8.27
CA ILE A 53 -6.86 13.91 -9.43
C ILE A 53 -5.57 13.11 -9.29
N ILE A 54 -4.50 13.73 -8.78
CA ILE A 54 -3.24 13.04 -8.50
C ILE A 54 -3.45 11.95 -7.44
N GLY A 55 -4.17 12.28 -6.36
CA GLY A 55 -4.54 11.32 -5.32
C GLY A 55 -5.31 10.12 -5.88
N MET A 56 -6.36 10.38 -6.67
CA MET A 56 -7.15 9.32 -7.31
C MET A 56 -6.31 8.43 -8.23
N CYS A 57 -5.41 9.02 -9.03
CA CYS A 57 -4.51 8.27 -9.91
C CYS A 57 -3.56 7.36 -9.12
N LEU A 58 -3.03 7.82 -7.99
CA LEU A 58 -2.17 7.03 -7.12
C LEU A 58 -2.91 5.87 -6.46
N VAL A 59 -4.15 6.10 -5.98
CA VAL A 59 -5.01 5.06 -5.40
C VAL A 59 -5.39 4.01 -6.45
N LEU A 60 -5.86 4.45 -7.62
CA LEU A 60 -6.18 3.55 -8.73
C LEU A 60 -4.98 2.71 -9.15
N ARG A 61 -3.79 3.32 -9.25
CA ARG A 61 -2.55 2.61 -9.53
C ARG A 61 -2.23 1.58 -8.45
N SER A 62 -2.35 1.94 -7.17
CA SER A 62 -2.11 1.02 -6.05
C SER A 62 -3.04 -0.19 -6.12
N TRP A 63 -4.34 0.02 -6.39
CA TRP A 63 -5.32 -1.06 -6.51
C TRP A 63 -5.05 -1.97 -7.71
N LEU A 64 -4.70 -1.40 -8.87
CA LEU A 64 -4.32 -2.18 -10.05
C LEU A 64 -3.05 -3.03 -9.82
N GLN A 65 -2.11 -2.54 -9.02
CA GLN A 65 -0.89 -3.28 -8.66
C GLN A 65 -1.14 -4.35 -7.60
N ALA A 66 -2.07 -4.09 -6.67
CA ALA A 66 -2.42 -5.00 -5.59
C ALA A 66 -3.16 -6.27 -6.06
N LYS A 67 -3.58 -6.34 -7.34
CA LYS A 67 -4.27 -7.46 -8.02
C LYS A 67 -4.97 -8.43 -7.05
N ILE A 68 -6.28 -8.21 -6.88
CA ILE A 68 -7.27 -9.24 -6.50
C ILE A 68 -7.16 -10.42 -7.49
#